data_AF-A0A821VQG6-F1
#
_entry.id   AF-A0A821VQG6-F1
#
_cell.length_a   1.000
_cell.length_b   1.000
_cell.length_c   1.000
_cell.angle_alpha   90.00
_cell.angle_beta   90.00
_cell.angle_gamma   90.00
#
_symmetry.space_group_name_H-M   'P 1'
#
loop_
_entity.id
_entity.type
_entity.pdbx_description
1 polymer ?
#
loop_
_entity_poly.entity_id
_entity_poly.type
_entity_poly.pdbx_seq_one_letter_code
_entity_poly.pdbx_strand_id
1 'polypeptide(L)' 'MIDSLFIINETGDAFMEKHWKTVISKSICDYFYEAQKKCVNPEDIPPVIATPHHYLINIYRNNLYFIAIVTNE' A
#
# COMPACT_ATOMS: atom_id res chain seq x y z
N MET A 1 -8.70 -7.12 10.12
CA MET A 1 -9.71 -6.42 9.28
C MET A 1 -9.01 -5.30 8.51
N ILE A 2 -9.54 -4.78 7.39
CA ILE A 2 -8.90 -3.67 6.65
C ILE A 2 -9.15 -2.36 7.40
N ASP A 3 -8.07 -1.65 7.72
CA ASP A 3 -8.14 -0.37 8.41
C ASP A 3 -8.23 0.79 7.40
N SER A 4 -7.44 0.71 6.32
CA SER A 4 -7.42 1.70 5.23
C SER A 4 -7.06 1.09 3.88
N LEU A 5 -7.44 1.75 2.79
CA LEU A 5 -7.12 1.37 1.42
C LEU A 5 -6.67 2.62 0.67
N PHE A 6 -5.51 2.54 0.03
CA PHE A 6 -5.00 3.56 -0.88
C PHE A 6 -4.98 3.01 -2.30
N ILE A 7 -5.42 3.83 -3.26
CA ILE A 7 -5.29 3.54 -4.69
C ILE A 7 -4.33 4.55 -5.28
N ILE A 8 -3.24 4.03 -5.83
CA ILE A 8 -2.07 4.80 -6.26
C ILE A 8 -1.79 4.46 -7.71
N ASN A 9 -1.52 5.48 -8.52
CA ASN A 9 -1.05 5.27 -9.88
C ASN A 9 0.45 4.90 -9.91
N GLU A 10 0.99 4.65 -11.11
CA GLU A 10 2.42 4.34 -11.28
C GLU A 10 3.36 5.49 -10.93
N THR A 11 2.88 6.75 -10.94
CA THR A 11 3.69 7.93 -10.60
C THR A 11 3.78 8.18 -9.10
N GLY A 12 3.06 7.41 -8.27
CA GLY A 12 3.03 7.57 -6.81
C GLY A 12 1.95 8.52 -6.29
N ASP A 13 1.05 8.99 -7.16
CA ASP A 13 -0.07 9.82 -6.77
C ASP A 13 -1.24 8.94 -6.30
N ALA A 14 -1.49 8.97 -4.98
CA ALA A 14 -2.72 8.44 -4.42
C ALA A 14 -3.88 9.37 -4.78
N PHE A 15 -4.81 8.90 -5.60
CA PHE A 15 -6.01 9.67 -5.99
C PHE A 15 -7.26 9.25 -5.22
N MET A 16 -7.20 8.12 -4.49
CA MET A 16 -8.28 7.67 -3.63
C MET A 16 -7.72 7.04 -2.36
N GLU A 17 -8.30 7.45 -1.24
CA GLU A 17 -8.08 6.85 0.07
C GLU A 17 -9.43 6.56 0.72
N LYS A 18 -9.52 5.42 1.40
CA LYS A 18 -10.70 5.03 2.17
C LYS A 18 -10.26 4.47 3.51
N HIS A 19 -10.81 5.02 4.58
CA HIS A 19 -10.52 4.60 5.95
C HIS A 19 -11.78 3.98 6.57
N TRP A 20 -11.67 2.81 7.18
CA TRP A 20 -12.79 2.11 7.83
C TRP A 20 -12.73 2.15 9.35
N LYS A 21 -11.54 2.07 9.95
CA LYS A 21 -11.37 2.09 11.41
C LYS A 21 -10.81 3.42 11.91
N THR A 22 -9.59 3.73 11.49
CA THR A 22 -8.85 4.92 11.89
C THR A 22 -8.31 5.61 10.66
N VAL A 23 -8.16 6.93 10.74
CA VAL A 23 -7.49 7.70 9.70
C VAL A 23 -6.00 7.36 9.76
N ILE A 24 -5.49 6.77 8.68
CA ILE A 24 -4.07 6.42 8.55
C ILE A 24 -3.43 7.44 7.61
N SER A 25 -2.31 8.02 8.04
CA SER A 25 -1.53 8.95 7.23
C SER A 25 -1.03 8.27 5.94
N LYS A 26 -1.09 8.99 4.81
CA LYS A 26 -0.52 8.56 3.53
C LYS A 26 0.96 8.19 3.62
N SER A 27 1.71 8.73 4.59
CA SER A 27 3.10 8.36 4.86
C SER A 27 3.31 6.87 5.15
N ILE A 28 2.27 6.11 5.51
CA ILE A 28 2.38 4.66 5.61
C ILE A 28 2.75 4.01 4.26
N CYS A 29 2.40 4.65 3.14
CA CYS A 29 2.74 4.17 1.80
C CYS A 29 4.24 4.33 1.47
N ASP A 30 5.01 5.06 2.28
CA ASP A 30 6.46 5.20 2.09
C ASP A 30 7.16 3.84 2.12
N TYR A 31 6.68 2.91 2.97
CA TYR A 31 7.17 1.53 3.01
C TYR A 31 6.94 0.78 1.69
N PHE A 32 5.82 1.05 1.01
CA PHE A 32 5.54 0.49 -0.30
C PHE A 32 6.44 1.09 -1.37
N TYR A 33 6.64 2.42 -1.38
CA TYR A 33 7.53 3.06 -2.35
C TYR A 33 8.99 2.60 -2.22
N GLU A 34 9.47 2.36 -0.99
CA GLU A 34 10.81 1.80 -0.76
C GLU A 34 10.94 0.35 -1.25
N ALA A 35 9.87 -0.43 -1.24
CA ALA A 35 9.86 -1.75 -1.85
C ALA A 35 9.82 -1.65 -3.39
N GLN A 36 8.96 -0.79 -3.92
CA GLN A 36 8.83 -0.55 -5.36
C GLN A 36 10.16 -0.10 -6.00
N LYS A 37 10.91 0.80 -5.36
CA LYS A 37 12.22 1.27 -5.85
C LYS A 37 13.27 0.16 -6.03
N LYS A 38 13.09 -0.99 -5.37
CA LYS A 38 14.02 -2.14 -5.44
C LYS A 38 13.65 -3.13 -6.53
N CYS A 39 12.50 -2.94 -7.16
CA CYS A 39 11.91 -3.84 -8.14
C CYS A 39 11.86 -3.15 -9.50
N VAL A 40 12.14 -3.88 -10.57
CA VAL A 40 12.02 -3.35 -11.93
C VAL A 40 10.58 -3.54 -12.41
N ASN A 41 9.97 -4.69 -12.11
CA ASN A 41 8.61 -4.98 -12.52
C ASN A 41 7.65 -4.96 -11.30
N PRO A 42 6.38 -4.59 -11.49
CA PRO A 42 5.38 -4.58 -10.42
C PRO A 42 5.18 -5.96 -9.77
N GLU A 43 5.32 -7.05 -10.52
CA GLU A 43 5.22 -8.43 -10.01
C GLU A 43 6.35 -8.82 -9.06
N ASP A 44 7.47 -8.10 -9.06
CA ASP A 44 8.60 -8.37 -8.17
C ASP A 44 8.40 -7.74 -6.77
N ILE A 45 7.38 -6.88 -6.61
CA ILE A 45 7.08 -6.22 -5.33
C ILE A 45 6.46 -7.26 -4.38
N PRO A 46 6.96 -7.40 -3.14
CA PRO A 46 6.38 -8.30 -2.17
C PRO A 46 4.89 -7.99 -1.95
N PRO A 47 3.97 -8.96 -2.08
CA PRO A 47 2.52 -8.71 -1.95
C PRO A 47 2.14 -8.28 -0.53
N VAL A 48 2.97 -8.58 0.46
CA VAL A 48 2.82 -8.16 1.85
C VAL A 48 4.11 -7.49 2.33
N ILE A 49 4.00 -6.26 2.83
CA ILE A 49 5.11 -5.50 3.40
C ILE A 49 4.81 -5.27 4.88
N ALA A 50 5.65 -5.84 5.75
CA ALA A 50 5.52 -5.68 7.19
C ALA A 50 6.13 -4.35 7.64
N THR A 51 5.43 -3.64 8.52
CA THR A 51 5.90 -2.46 9.24
C THR A 51 5.83 -2.74 10.75
N PRO A 52 6.34 -1.87 11.64
CA PRO A 52 6.31 -2.13 13.08
C PRO A 52 4.92 -2.40 13.67
N HIS A 53 3.86 -1.81 13.10
CA HIS A 53 2.49 -1.89 13.66
C HIS A 53 1.41 -2.29 12.65
N HIS A 54 1.72 -2.28 11.36
CA HIS A 54 0.76 -2.55 10.28
C HIS A 54 1.39 -3.48 9.23
N TYR A 55 0.55 -4.09 8.42
CA TYR A 55 0.95 -4.73 7.17
C TYR A 55 0.30 -3.99 6.01
N LEU A 56 1.06 -3.83 4.93
CA LEU A 56 0.57 -3.35 3.65
C LEU A 56 0.39 -4.57 2.76
N ILE A 57 -0.83 -4.85 2.37
CA ILE A 57 -1.16 -5.86 1.36
C ILE A 57 -1.38 -5.13 0.05
N ASN A 58 -0.59 -5.43 -0.97
CA ASN A 58 -0.68 -4.75 -2.26
C ASN A 58 -0.97 -5.71 -3.41
N ILE A 59 -1.72 -5.19 -4.39
CA ILE A 59 -1.89 -5.81 -5.71
C ILE A 59 -1.69 -4.74 -6.78
N TYR A 60 -1.24 -5.19 -7.95
CA TYR A 60 -1.12 -4.38 -9.14
C TYR A 60 -2.11 -4.85 -10.21
N ARG A 61 -2.99 -3.94 -10.68
CA ARG A 61 -3.99 -4.25 -11.70
C ARG A 61 -4.36 -3.00 -12.48
N ASN A 62 -4.43 -3.12 -13.81
CA ASN A 62 -4.79 -2.02 -14.70
C ASN A 62 -3.97 -0.74 -14.44
N ASN A 63 -2.65 -0.88 -14.28
CA ASN A 63 -1.74 0.24 -14.06
C ASN A 63 -2.01 1.00 -12.74
N LEU A 64 -2.61 0.32 -11.77
CA LEU A 64 -2.92 0.85 -10.44
C LEU A 64 -2.43 -0.10 -9.35
N TYR A 65 -1.92 0.48 -8.28
CA TYR A 65 -1.62 -0.20 -7.03
C TYR A 65 -2.78 -0.01 -6.06
N PHE A 66 -3.25 -1.12 -5.50
CA PHE A 66 -4.24 -1.13 -4.42
C PHE A 66 -3.53 -1.59 -3.17
N ILE A 67 -3.43 -0.72 -2.17
CA ILE A 67 -2.66 -0.96 -0.96
C ILE A 67 -3.61 -0.95 0.23
N ALA A 68 -3.92 -2.13 0.75
CA ALA A 68 -4.71 -2.31 1.95
C ALA A 68 -3.81 -2.30 3.18
N ILE A 69 -4.10 -1.43 4.13
CA ILE A 69 -3.47 -1.39 5.44
C ILE A 69 -4.28 -2.25 6.40
N VAL A 70 -3.61 -3.18 7.05
CA VAL A 70 -4.20 -4.03 8.09
C VAL A 70 -3.32 -3.97 9.34
N THR A 71 -3.95 -4.03 10.50
CA THR A 71 -3.28 -4.23 11.79
C THR A 71 -3.23 -5.73 12.14
N ASN A 72 -2.22 -6.12 12.92
CA ASN A 72 -2.27 -7.36 13.71
C ASN A 72 -3.28 -7.12 14.84
N GLU A 73 -4.54 -7.41 14.58
CA GLU A 73 -5.51 -7.74 15.64
C GLU A 73 -5.62 -9.26 15.74
#